data_AF-A0A840G4V9-F1
#
_entry.id   AF-A0A840G4V9-F1
#
_cell.length_a   1.000
_cell.length_b   1.000
_cell.length_c   1.000
_cell.angle_alpha   90.00
_cell.angle_beta   90.00
_cell.angle_gamma   90.00
#
_symmetry.space_group_name_H-M   'P 1'
#
loop_
_entity.id
_entity.type
_entity.pdbx_description
1 polymer ?
#
loop_
_entity_poly.entity_id
_entity_poly.type
_entity_poly.pdbx_seq_one_letter_code
_entity_poly.pdbx_strand_id
1 'polypeptide(L)' 'MSGGGWACPHEVNDRCSKVDDRPCDPGMKGCELAGRYAFFDEGKNARLRQKQARRSADEGAPPAPAQADD' A
#
# COMPACT_ATOMS: atom_id res chain seq x y z
N MET A 1 13.39 -8.73 25.38
CA MET A 1 13.89 -8.32 24.06
C MET A 1 12.89 -7.32 23.50
N SER A 2 13.07 -6.04 23.80
CA SER A 2 12.16 -4.98 23.37
C SER A 2 12.50 -4.56 21.94
N GLY A 3 12.13 -5.39 20.98
CA GLY A 3 12.06 -4.95 19.59
C GLY A 3 10.80 -4.12 19.44
N GLY A 4 10.91 -2.86 19.02
CA GLY A 4 9.80 -2.05 18.55
C GLY A 4 9.21 -2.62 17.25
N GLY A 5 8.78 -3.88 17.31
CA GLY A 5 8.14 -4.59 16.23
C GLY A 5 6.79 -3.95 16.02
N TRP A 6 6.60 -3.37 14.85
CA TRP A 6 5.32 -2.87 14.37
C TRP A 6 4.36 -4.07 14.32
N ALA A 7 3.65 -4.33 15.41
CA ALA A 7 2.70 -5.43 15.49
C ALA A 7 1.50 -5.04 14.62
N CYS A 8 1.18 -5.88 13.64
CA CYS A 8 0.04 -5.66 12.77
C CYS A 8 -1.24 -5.76 13.62
N PRO A 9 -2.13 -4.75 13.64
CA PRO A 9 -3.34 -4.74 14.47
C PRO A 9 -4.33 -5.85 14.11
N HIS A 10 -4.15 -6.49 12.96
CA HIS A 10 -4.96 -7.60 12.49
C HIS A 10 -4.27 -8.97 12.67
N GLU A 11 -3.04 -9.00 13.19
CA GLU A 11 -2.32 -10.23 13.47
C GLU A 11 -2.79 -10.84 14.80
N VAL A 12 -3.14 -12.12 14.75
CA VAL A 12 -3.54 -12.94 15.89
C VAL A 12 -2.94 -14.33 15.71
N ASN A 13 -2.07 -14.76 16.62
CA ASN A 13 -1.39 -16.07 16.57
C ASN A 13 -0.67 -16.34 15.24
N ASP A 14 0.10 -15.36 14.76
CA ASP A 14 0.82 -15.37 13.48
C ASP A 14 -0.07 -15.40 12.22
N ARG A 15 -1.37 -15.12 12.38
CA ARG A 15 -2.36 -15.15 11.28
C ARG A 15 -3.06 -13.82 11.12
N CYS A 16 -3.38 -13.46 9.88
CA CYS A 16 -4.03 -12.21 9.55
C CYS A 16 -5.56 -12.38 9.52
N SER A 17 -6.25 -11.85 10.54
CA SER A 17 -7.71 -11.83 10.61
C SER A 17 -8.39 -11.08 9.45
N LYS A 18 -7.67 -10.19 8.76
CA LYS A 18 -8.15 -9.42 7.61
C LYS A 18 -7.99 -10.13 6.28
N VAL A 19 -7.00 -11.01 6.17
CA VAL A 19 -6.66 -11.70 4.92
C VAL A 19 -6.85 -13.20 5.13
N ASP A 20 -8.11 -13.63 5.17
CA ASP A 20 -8.49 -15.04 5.06
C ASP A 20 -7.73 -15.97 6.03
N ASP A 21 -7.43 -15.45 7.22
CA ASP A 21 -6.66 -16.13 8.26
C ASP A 21 -5.32 -16.72 7.77
N ARG A 22 -4.63 -16.06 6.83
CA ARG A 22 -3.35 -16.52 6.28
C ARG A 22 -2.17 -16.17 7.20
N PRO A 23 -1.01 -16.84 7.06
CA PRO A 23 0.21 -16.43 7.76
C PRO A 23 0.46 -14.93 7.56
N CYS A 24 0.64 -14.21 8.67
CA CYS A 24 0.74 -12.76 8.66
C CYS A 24 2.13 -12.33 8.17
N ASP A 25 2.20 -11.82 6.95
CA ASP A 25 3.42 -11.28 6.36
C ASP A 25 3.23 -9.80 5.95
N PRO A 26 3.96 -8.85 6.57
CA PRO A 26 3.88 -7.43 6.25
C PRO A 26 4.15 -7.15 4.76
N GLY A 27 3.27 -6.38 4.14
CA GLY A 27 3.41 -6.00 2.72
C GLY A 27 2.75 -6.97 1.73
N MET A 28 2.16 -8.08 2.21
CA MET A 28 1.36 -8.96 1.36
C MET A 28 0.10 -8.27 0.83
N LYS A 29 -0.38 -8.72 -0.33
CA LYS A 29 -1.62 -8.23 -0.95
C LYS A 29 -2.80 -8.37 0.03
N GLY A 30 -3.39 -7.24 0.40
CA GLY A 30 -4.50 -7.17 1.38
C GLY A 30 -4.09 -6.70 2.77
N CYS A 31 -2.79 -6.69 3.08
CA CYS A 31 -2.25 -6.03 4.27
C CYS A 31 -2.43 -4.51 4.15
N GLU A 32 -2.73 -3.85 5.26
CA GLU A 32 -2.88 -2.38 5.29
C GLU A 32 -1.59 -1.63 4.92
N LEU A 33 -0.43 -2.25 5.15
CA LEU A 33 0.88 -1.74 4.78
C LEU A 33 1.15 -1.81 3.28
N ALA A 34 0.45 -2.68 2.55
CA ALA A 34 0.69 -2.91 1.14
C ALA A 34 0.41 -1.62 0.34
N GLY A 35 1.47 -1.09 -0.28
CA GLY A 35 1.40 0.16 -1.04
C GLY A 35 1.43 1.45 -0.21
N ARG A 36 1.74 1.37 1.09
CA ARG A 36 2.04 2.54 1.94
C ARG A 36 3.53 2.74 2.17
N TYR A 37 4.26 1.64 2.33
CA TYR A 37 5.70 1.65 2.59
C TYR A 37 6.43 0.80 1.54
N ALA A 38 7.71 1.10 1.35
CA ALA A 38 8.61 0.27 0.57
C ALA A 38 9.19 -0.83 1.46
N PHE A 39 9.17 -2.05 0.95
CA PHE A 39 9.77 -3.22 1.57
C PHE A 39 11.08 -3.56 0.85
N PHE A 40 11.99 -4.23 1.56
CA PHE A 40 13.23 -4.74 0.98
C PHE A 40 12.98 -5.76 -0.13
N ASP A 41 11.96 -6.60 0.04
CA ASP A 41 11.48 -7.48 -1.01
C ASP A 41 10.63 -6.71 -2.02
N GLU A 42 11.15 -6.54 -3.24
CA GLU A 42 10.46 -5.83 -4.32
C GLU A 42 9.15 -6.51 -4.75
N GLY A 43 9.00 -7.82 -4.53
CA GLY A 43 7.74 -8.53 -4.81
C GLY A 43 6.55 -7.96 -4.03
N LYS A 44 6.81 -7.38 -2.85
CA LYS A 44 5.80 -6.77 -1.98
C LYS A 44 5.48 -5.32 -2.36
N ASN A 45 6.28 -4.70 -3.23
CA ASN A 45 6.16 -3.29 -3.61
C ASN A 45 5.23 -3.03 -4.80
N ALA A 46 4.67 -4.07 -5.44
CA ALA A 46 3.85 -3.91 -6.65
C ALA A 46 2.71 -2.89 -6.49
N ARG A 47 2.00 -2.93 -5.35
CA ARG A 47 0.91 -1.98 -5.05
C ARG A 47 1.42 -0.56 -4.84
N LEU A 48 2.60 -0.40 -4.23
CA LEU A 48 3.24 0.91 -4.01
C LEU A 48 3.56 1.55 -5.36
N ARG A 49 4.21 0.80 -6.25
CA ARG A 49 4.60 1.26 -7.59
C ARG A 49 3.38 1.65 -8.43
N GLN A 50 2.31 0.84 -8.41
CA GLN A 50 1.06 1.19 -9.10
C GLN A 50 0.45 2.49 -8.57
N LYS A 51 0.47 2.71 -7.25
CA LYS A 51 -0.07 3.93 -6.65
C LYS A 51 0.76 5.17 -7.01
N GLN A 52 2.08 5.03 -7.04
CA GLN A 52 3.00 6.09 -7.49
C GLN A 52 2.76 6.43 -8.96
N ALA A 53 2.70 5.43 -9.84
CA ALA A 53 2.45 5.64 -11.27
C ALA A 53 1.13 6.38 -11.54
N ARG A 54 0.05 6.04 -10.81
CA ARG A 54 -1.23 6.75 -10.91
C ARG A 54 -1.13 8.22 -10.47
N ARG A 55 -0.39 8.50 -9.40
CA ARG A 55 -0.18 9.88 -8.92
C ARG A 55 0.65 10.69 -9.91
N SER A 56 1.70 10.11 -10.47
CA SER A 56 2.53 10.79 -11.48
C SER A 56 1.76 11.08 -12.77
N ALA A 57 0.82 10.21 -13.16
CA ALA A 57 -0.05 10.45 -14.31
C ALA A 57 -1.05 11.60 -14.06
N ASP A 58 -1.55 11.73 -12.83
CA ASP A 58 -2.45 12.81 -12.41
C ASP A 58 -1.72 14.16 -12.34
N GLU A 59 -0.52 14.19 -11.77
CA GLU A 59 0.32 15.40 -11.66
C GLU A 59 0.88 15.86 -13.02
N GLY A 60 1.06 14.92 -13.96
CA GLY A 60 1.53 15.22 -15.32
C GLY A 60 0.41 15.56 -16.31
N ALA A 61 -0.85 15.46 -15.91
CA ALA A 61 -1.98 15.86 -16.75
C ALA A 61 -2.08 17.40 -16.75
N PRO A 62 -1.99 18.09 -17.90
CA PRO A 62 -2.27 19.51 -17.95
C PRO A 62 -3.69 19.74 -17.43
N PRO A 63 -3.95 20.82 -16.63
CA PRO A 63 -5.29 21.11 -16.18
C PRO A 63 -6.20 21.20 -17.40
N ALA A 64 -7.33 20.47 -17.36
CA ALA A 64 -8.32 20.53 -18.42
C ALA A 64 -8.70 22.00 -18.67
N PRO A 65 -8.79 22.45 -19.95
CA PRO A 65 -9.08 23.84 -20.24
C PRO A 65 -10.40 24.22 -19.58
N ALA A 66 -10.34 25.19 -18.66
CA ALA A 66 -11.51 25.79 -18.06
C ALA A 66 -12.39 26.31 -19.19
N GLN A 67 -13.56 25.70 -19.36
CA GLN A 67 -14.57 26.15 -20.31
C GLN A 67 -14.96 27.57 -19.88
N ALA A 68 -14.64 28.54 -20.72
CA ALA A 68 -15.15 29.89 -20.63
C ALA A 68 -16.57 29.85 -21.20
N ASP A 69 -17.56 29.75 -20.31
CA ASP A 69 -18.96 29.99 -20.62
C ASP A 69 -19.19 31.51 -20.71
N ASP A 70 -19.72 31.92 -21.88
CA ASP A 70 -20.07 33.28 -22.33
C ASP A 70 -21.33 33.83 -21.63
#